data_AF-A0ABD0SFC5-F1
#
_entry.id   AF-A0ABD0SFC5-F1
#
_cell.length_a   1.000
_cell.length_b   1.000
_cell.length_c   1.000
_cell.angle_alpha   90.00
_cell.angle_beta   90.00
_cell.angle_gamma   90.00
#
_symmetry.space_group_name_H-M   'P 1'
#
loop_
_entity.id
_entity.type
_entity.pdbx_description
1 polymer ?
#
loop_
_entity_poly.entity_id
_entity_poly.type
_entity_poly.pdbx_seq_one_letter_code
_entity_poly.pdbx_strand_id
1 'polypeptide(L)'
;MSSNCAACCDLIRDLYYMECSQCTKRFDLICVNVSKAIYDEYAAQQKNNWLCPSCTSALPRGDNTTTPARGLLAIHDTDTYTRESDNVNTSRGSKPRTTKPKTGEDKPPNTDLMELIAELRYLRQEVKDVKQQNTEIKQQVSTISETLSQTLNEHSQQLRNAELEICSLKNTVDQLQQQLATQQQVGMRKSLEISGVAETNGENLSHILITASKKIGVELSESDIDEIARIGPKSAKSPNNSPKIQTPRPIVAKLTRKLKRDELIKCAKTRRLTSEHLVDGQITPVFFNERLTKENRQLFREARARTKDYEFRYCWVRNGGIFVRKADGKPAIRIFDFVALDQRVGPAKRPENTEHAKP
;
A
#
# COMPACT_ATOMS: atom_id res chain seq x y z
N MET A 1 -9.69 21.30 -6.04
CA MET A 1 -11.14 21.22 -5.76
C MET A 1 -11.49 19.75 -5.68
N SER A 2 -11.78 19.28 -4.48
CA SER A 2 -12.15 17.91 -4.16
C SER A 2 -13.46 17.56 -4.88
N SER A 3 -13.43 16.61 -5.83
CA SER A 3 -14.64 16.12 -6.50
C SER A 3 -15.15 14.90 -5.77
N ASN A 4 -16.41 14.90 -5.35
CA ASN A 4 -17.06 13.72 -4.78
C ASN A 4 -17.65 12.84 -5.89
N CYS A 5 -17.71 11.55 -5.64
CA CYS A 5 -18.37 10.58 -6.50
C CYS A 5 -19.88 10.76 -6.47
N ALA A 6 -20.53 10.84 -7.63
CA ALA A 6 -21.97 11.06 -7.72
C ALA A 6 -22.84 9.82 -7.38
N ALA A 7 -22.22 8.66 -7.15
CA ALA A 7 -22.94 7.43 -6.76
C ALA A 7 -22.86 7.17 -5.25
N CYS A 8 -21.65 7.17 -4.65
CA CYS A 8 -21.47 6.94 -3.21
C CYS A 8 -21.35 8.22 -2.37
N CYS A 9 -21.28 9.40 -3.01
CA CYS A 9 -21.10 10.71 -2.37
C CYS A 9 -19.77 10.91 -1.62
N ASP A 10 -18.88 9.91 -1.63
CA ASP A 10 -17.56 9.99 -1.03
C ASP A 10 -16.56 10.81 -1.86
N LEU A 11 -15.49 11.27 -1.21
CA LEU A 11 -14.41 11.99 -1.87
C LEU A 11 -13.62 11.06 -2.79
N ILE A 12 -13.47 11.42 -4.07
CA ILE A 12 -12.60 10.69 -5.01
C ILE A 12 -11.15 10.97 -4.61
N ARG A 13 -10.51 10.00 -3.95
CA ARG A 13 -9.13 10.12 -3.44
C ARG A 13 -8.08 9.74 -4.48
N ASP A 14 -8.45 8.94 -5.46
CA ASP A 14 -7.55 8.42 -6.48
C ASP A 14 -7.60 9.27 -7.76
N LEU A 15 -6.51 9.26 -8.54
CA LEU A 15 -6.44 9.93 -9.85
C LEU A 15 -7.25 9.21 -10.96
N TYR A 16 -7.96 8.13 -10.61
CA TYR A 16 -8.69 7.27 -11.53
C TYR A 16 -10.20 7.41 -11.30
N TYR A 17 -10.90 8.04 -12.25
CA TYR A 17 -12.35 8.25 -12.19
C TYR A 17 -12.94 8.27 -13.60
N MET A 18 -14.24 8.02 -13.70
CA MET A 18 -15.01 8.23 -14.94
C MET A 18 -15.83 9.51 -14.83
N GLU A 19 -15.86 10.31 -15.89
CA GLU A 19 -16.68 11.52 -15.99
C GLU A 19 -17.72 11.33 -17.09
N CYS A 20 -18.99 11.55 -16.76
CA CYS A 20 -20.07 11.39 -17.73
C CYS A 20 -20.07 12.55 -18.74
N SER A 21 -20.06 12.23 -20.03
CA SER A 21 -20.08 13.22 -21.11
C SER A 21 -21.36 14.06 -21.19
N GLN A 22 -22.47 13.58 -20.58
CA GLN A 22 -23.76 14.27 -20.61
C GLN A 22 -24.03 15.13 -19.37
N CYS A 23 -23.83 14.58 -18.17
CA CYS A 23 -24.15 15.28 -16.91
C CYS A 23 -22.92 15.80 -16.16
N THR A 24 -21.71 15.60 -16.72
CA THR A 24 -20.41 16.04 -16.18
C THR A 24 -20.12 15.59 -14.74
N LYS A 25 -20.90 14.63 -14.22
CA LYS A 25 -20.71 14.04 -12.90
C LYS A 25 -19.56 13.04 -12.94
N ARG A 26 -18.78 13.01 -11.86
CA ARG A 26 -17.64 12.10 -11.67
C ARG A 26 -18.02 10.92 -10.82
N PHE A 27 -17.45 9.77 -11.13
CA PHE A 27 -17.73 8.50 -10.47
C PHE A 27 -16.44 7.75 -10.19
N ASP A 28 -16.37 7.13 -9.01
CA ASP A 28 -15.36 6.13 -8.72
C ASP A 28 -15.54 4.94 -9.65
N LEU A 29 -14.42 4.36 -10.09
CA LEU A 29 -14.42 3.21 -10.99
C LEU A 29 -15.26 2.04 -10.43
N ILE A 30 -15.19 1.81 -9.11
CA ILE A 30 -15.94 0.75 -8.43
C ILE A 30 -17.45 1.01 -8.51
N CYS A 31 -17.90 2.26 -8.32
CA CYS A 31 -19.31 2.62 -8.35
C CYS A 31 -19.96 2.45 -9.74
N VAL A 32 -19.15 2.45 -10.81
CA VAL A 32 -19.61 2.22 -12.19
C VAL A 32 -19.18 0.86 -12.73
N ASN A 33 -18.69 -0.03 -11.86
CA ASN A 33 -18.26 -1.38 -12.19
C ASN A 33 -17.19 -1.45 -13.30
N VAL A 34 -16.27 -0.49 -13.31
CA VAL A 34 -15.08 -0.48 -14.17
C VAL A 34 -13.90 -0.88 -13.32
N SER A 35 -13.17 -1.93 -13.70
CA SER A 35 -11.92 -2.28 -13.01
C SER A 35 -10.78 -1.38 -13.51
N LYS A 36 -9.71 -1.25 -12.72
CA LYS A 36 -8.53 -0.47 -13.14
C LYS A 36 -7.92 -0.99 -14.45
N ALA A 37 -7.88 -2.31 -14.65
CA ALA A 37 -7.39 -2.91 -15.90
C ALA A 37 -8.22 -2.47 -17.12
N ILE A 38 -9.55 -2.50 -17.00
CA ILE A 38 -10.47 -2.06 -18.06
C ILE A 38 -10.32 -0.55 -18.32
N TYR A 39 -10.17 0.24 -17.26
CA TYR A 39 -9.94 1.67 -17.37
C TYR A 39 -8.64 1.99 -18.12
N ASP A 40 -7.57 1.24 -17.88
CA ASP A 40 -6.28 1.45 -18.55
C ASP A 40 -6.35 1.04 -20.04
N GLU A 41 -7.19 0.07 -20.41
CA GLU A 41 -7.43 -0.34 -21.80
C GLU A 41 -8.29 0.66 -22.60
N TYR A 42 -9.10 1.50 -21.94
CA TYR A 42 -9.94 2.47 -22.63
C TYR A 42 -9.12 3.54 -23.35
N ALA A 43 -9.39 3.69 -24.64
CA ALA A 43 -8.88 4.80 -25.43
C ALA A 43 -9.44 6.15 -24.92
N ALA A 44 -8.71 7.24 -25.14
CA ALA A 44 -9.12 8.57 -24.70
C ALA A 44 -10.53 8.96 -25.21
N GLN A 45 -10.88 8.57 -26.44
CA GLN A 45 -12.21 8.80 -27.01
C GLN A 45 -13.32 8.03 -26.27
N GLN A 46 -13.04 6.81 -25.79
CA GLN A 46 -14.00 6.02 -25.01
C GLN A 46 -14.21 6.63 -23.62
N LYS A 47 -13.13 7.14 -22.99
CA LYS A 47 -13.21 7.86 -21.71
C LYS A 47 -14.04 9.14 -21.84
N ASN A 48 -13.81 9.90 -22.91
CA ASN A 48 -14.50 11.18 -23.14
C ASN A 48 -15.96 11.03 -23.56
N ASN A 49 -16.33 9.91 -24.20
CA ASN A 49 -17.71 9.65 -24.64
C ASN A 49 -18.53 8.81 -23.65
N TRP A 50 -17.93 8.41 -22.53
CA TRP A 50 -18.59 7.54 -21.57
C TRP A 50 -19.83 8.19 -20.95
N LEU A 51 -20.89 7.40 -20.81
CA LEU A 51 -22.17 7.80 -20.22
C LEU A 51 -22.41 7.07 -18.91
N CYS A 52 -22.81 7.81 -17.88
CA CYS A 52 -23.20 7.18 -16.62
C CYS A 52 -24.51 6.40 -16.78
N PRO A 53 -24.77 5.40 -15.91
CA PRO A 53 -25.98 4.56 -15.99
C PRO A 53 -27.29 5.36 -16.09
N SER A 54 -27.39 6.47 -15.36
CA SER A 54 -28.56 7.35 -15.40
C SER A 54 -28.75 8.00 -16.77
N CYS A 55 -27.68 8.53 -17.38
CA CYS A 55 -27.75 9.15 -18.71
C CYS A 55 -27.96 8.10 -19.81
N THR A 56 -27.34 6.93 -19.69
CA THR A 56 -27.55 5.80 -20.61
C THR A 56 -29.01 5.33 -20.59
N SER A 57 -29.63 5.26 -19.41
CA SER A 57 -31.03 4.83 -19.25
C SER A 57 -32.07 5.84 -19.79
N ALA A 58 -31.66 7.10 -19.97
CA ALA A 58 -32.48 8.18 -20.49
C ALA A 58 -32.47 8.27 -22.03
N LEU A 59 -31.60 7.50 -22.70
CA LEU A 59 -31.59 7.43 -24.16
C LEU A 59 -32.78 6.59 -24.66
N PRO A 60 -33.34 6.91 -25.85
CA PRO A 60 -34.38 6.10 -26.47
C PRO A 60 -33.91 4.65 -26.61
N ARG A 61 -34.67 3.70 -26.08
CA ARG A 61 -34.36 2.27 -26.21
C ARG A 61 -34.61 1.87 -27.67
N GLY A 62 -33.56 1.47 -28.37
CA GLY A 62 -33.68 0.81 -29.68
C GLY A 62 -34.26 -0.61 -29.56
N ASP A 63 -34.50 -1.22 -30.72
CA ASP A 63 -35.12 -2.54 -30.86
C ASP A 63 -34.35 -3.62 -30.07
N ASN A 64 -35.02 -4.21 -29.09
CA ASN A 64 -34.47 -5.05 -28.03
C ASN A 64 -34.80 -6.54 -28.23
N THR A 65 -34.91 -6.96 -29.48
CA THR A 65 -35.34 -8.28 -29.93
C THR A 65 -34.36 -9.44 -29.66
N THR A 66 -33.17 -9.19 -29.12
CA THR A 66 -32.14 -10.24 -28.88
C THR A 66 -31.46 -10.19 -27.50
N THR A 67 -32.01 -9.48 -26.52
CA THR A 67 -31.39 -9.44 -25.17
C THR A 67 -32.02 -10.47 -24.24
N PRO A 68 -31.28 -11.49 -23.74
CA PRO A 68 -31.82 -12.44 -22.78
C PRO A 68 -32.09 -11.75 -21.45
N ALA A 69 -33.31 -11.90 -20.92
CA ALA A 69 -33.69 -11.32 -19.63
C ALA A 69 -32.90 -12.00 -18.49
N ARG A 70 -32.07 -11.22 -17.80
CA ARG A 70 -31.33 -11.64 -16.60
C ARG A 70 -32.23 -11.46 -15.38
N GLY A 71 -32.49 -12.55 -14.65
CA GLY A 71 -33.31 -12.56 -13.44
C GLY A 71 -32.76 -11.64 -12.34
N LEU A 72 -33.65 -10.83 -11.77
CA LEU A 72 -33.38 -10.00 -10.60
C LEU A 72 -33.49 -10.85 -9.34
N LEU A 73 -32.38 -10.94 -8.59
CA LEU A 73 -32.42 -11.21 -7.15
C LEU A 73 -32.71 -9.89 -6.44
N ALA A 74 -33.79 -9.87 -5.67
CA ALA A 74 -34.15 -8.79 -4.77
C ALA A 74 -34.33 -9.37 -3.36
N ILE A 75 -33.58 -8.85 -2.39
CA ILE A 75 -33.90 -8.77 -0.95
C ILE A 75 -33.16 -7.49 -0.48
N HIS A 76 -33.78 -6.46 0.11
CA HIS A 76 -34.46 -6.47 1.41
C HIS A 76 -35.52 -5.36 1.57
N ASP A 77 -36.48 -5.72 2.44
CA ASP A 77 -37.64 -5.04 3.01
C ASP A 77 -37.57 -3.54 3.34
N THR A 78 -38.77 -2.94 3.32
CA THR A 78 -39.35 -2.32 4.54
C THR A 78 -40.88 -2.29 4.45
N ASP A 79 -41.53 -2.82 5.48
CA ASP A 79 -42.96 -2.73 5.79
C ASP A 79 -43.48 -1.28 5.73
N THR A 80 -44.70 -1.06 5.22
CA THR A 80 -45.82 -0.47 5.99
C THR A 80 -47.13 -0.30 5.18
N TYR A 81 -48.24 -0.65 5.84
CA TYR A 81 -49.62 -0.15 5.73
C TYR A 81 -50.45 -0.36 4.44
N THR A 82 -51.44 -1.26 4.59
CA THR A 82 -52.88 -1.14 4.22
C THR A 82 -53.28 -0.20 3.07
N ARG A 83 -53.92 -0.77 2.05
CA ARG A 83 -55.25 -0.30 1.60
C ARG A 83 -55.97 -1.33 0.73
N GLU A 84 -57.17 -1.68 1.18
CA GLU A 84 -58.21 -2.31 0.36
C GLU A 84 -58.56 -1.42 -0.84
N SER A 85 -58.79 -2.07 -1.98
CA SER A 85 -59.79 -1.58 -2.95
C SER A 85 -60.33 -2.78 -3.71
N ASP A 86 -61.42 -3.34 -3.19
CA ASP A 86 -62.45 -3.96 -4.02
C ASP A 86 -62.92 -2.95 -5.08
N ASN A 87 -63.27 -3.45 -6.27
CA ASN A 87 -64.50 -3.15 -7.02
C ASN A 87 -64.34 -3.51 -8.50
N VAL A 88 -64.76 -4.74 -8.87
CA VAL A 88 -65.13 -5.09 -10.24
C VAL A 88 -66.59 -4.65 -10.43
N ASN A 89 -66.81 -3.64 -11.25
CA ASN A 89 -68.16 -3.17 -11.57
C ASN A 89 -68.79 -4.08 -12.63
N THR A 90 -69.73 -4.94 -12.22
CA THR A 90 -70.60 -5.68 -13.14
C THR A 90 -71.75 -4.78 -13.58
N SER A 91 -71.91 -4.56 -14.89
CA SER A 91 -73.14 -3.95 -15.44
C SER A 91 -73.84 -4.92 -16.38
N ARG A 92 -74.98 -5.44 -15.90
CA ARG A 92 -76.00 -6.18 -16.65
C ARG A 92 -76.88 -5.17 -17.38
N GLY A 93 -77.02 -5.32 -18.70
CA GLY A 93 -78.07 -4.71 -19.49
C GLY A 93 -78.71 -5.76 -20.41
N SER A 94 -80.00 -6.00 -20.25
CA SER A 94 -80.77 -7.02 -20.99
C SER A 94 -81.75 -6.39 -21.98
N LYS A 95 -82.03 -7.16 -23.05
CA LYS A 95 -83.21 -7.19 -23.98
C LYS A 95 -83.08 -6.44 -25.33
N PRO A 96 -83.89 -6.77 -26.37
CA PRO A 96 -84.25 -8.11 -26.88
C PRO A 96 -84.23 -8.24 -28.43
N ARG A 97 -84.01 -9.48 -28.89
CA ARG A 97 -84.46 -10.18 -30.13
C ARG A 97 -85.06 -9.39 -31.32
N THR A 98 -84.50 -9.62 -32.52
CA THR A 98 -85.29 -9.87 -33.77
C THR A 98 -84.59 -10.86 -34.70
N THR A 99 -85.42 -11.67 -35.34
CA THR A 99 -85.19 -12.93 -36.08
C THR A 99 -84.73 -12.76 -37.54
N LYS A 100 -83.98 -13.74 -38.10
CA LYS A 100 -84.49 -14.76 -39.06
C LYS A 100 -83.35 -15.67 -39.60
N PRO A 101 -83.69 -16.86 -40.14
CA PRO A 101 -82.83 -18.05 -40.13
C PRO A 101 -82.15 -18.32 -41.46
N LYS A 102 -81.03 -19.07 -41.44
CA LYS A 102 -80.59 -19.89 -42.56
C LYS A 102 -80.09 -21.25 -42.08
N THR A 103 -80.81 -22.25 -42.56
CA THR A 103 -80.51 -23.65 -42.84
C THR A 103 -79.03 -24.01 -43.01
N GLY A 104 -78.62 -25.16 -42.47
CA GLY A 104 -77.44 -25.87 -42.93
C GLY A 104 -76.80 -26.79 -41.90
N GLU A 105 -77.14 -28.07 -42.01
CA GLU A 105 -76.31 -29.24 -41.71
C GLU A 105 -75.99 -29.64 -40.26
N ASP A 106 -76.25 -30.93 -40.03
CA ASP A 106 -76.00 -31.70 -38.82
C ASP A 106 -74.51 -31.74 -38.45
N LYS A 107 -74.18 -31.17 -37.29
CA LYS A 107 -73.13 -31.70 -36.41
C LYS A 107 -73.68 -31.81 -34.99
N PRO A 108 -73.47 -32.93 -34.29
CA PRO A 108 -74.05 -33.13 -32.97
C PRO A 108 -73.55 -32.03 -32.02
N PRO A 109 -74.40 -31.42 -31.18
CA PRO A 109 -74.04 -30.27 -30.34
C PRO A 109 -73.13 -30.64 -29.15
N ASN A 110 -72.39 -31.75 -29.23
CA ASN A 110 -71.70 -32.39 -28.12
C ASN A 110 -70.21 -32.71 -28.39
N THR A 111 -69.74 -32.57 -29.64
CA THR A 111 -68.33 -32.86 -29.98
C THR A 111 -67.38 -31.76 -29.48
N ASP A 112 -67.69 -30.49 -29.72
CA ASP A 112 -66.84 -29.36 -29.31
C ASP A 112 -66.74 -29.23 -27.77
N LEU A 113 -67.82 -29.56 -27.06
CA LEU A 113 -67.84 -29.59 -25.60
C LEU A 113 -67.00 -30.76 -25.04
N MET A 114 -67.06 -31.93 -25.68
CA MET A 114 -66.21 -33.08 -25.34
C MET A 114 -64.73 -32.80 -25.60
N GLU A 115 -64.40 -32.12 -26.69
CA GLU A 115 -63.04 -31.72 -27.06
C GLU A 115 -62.47 -30.70 -26.06
N LEU A 116 -63.27 -29.70 -25.67
CA LEU A 116 -62.90 -28.74 -24.62
C LEU A 116 -62.71 -29.38 -23.25
N ILE A 117 -63.52 -30.39 -22.89
CA ILE A 117 -63.36 -31.15 -21.65
C ILE A 117 -62.07 -31.98 -21.67
N ALA A 118 -61.70 -32.53 -22.83
CA ALA A 118 -60.44 -33.25 -22.99
C ALA A 118 -59.24 -32.31 -22.81
N GLU A 119 -59.26 -31.13 -23.43
CA GLU A 119 -58.23 -30.10 -23.23
C GLU A 119 -58.15 -29.60 -21.78
N LEU A 120 -59.30 -29.38 -21.12
CA LEU A 120 -59.33 -29.03 -19.70
C LEU A 120 -58.73 -30.11 -18.79
N ARG A 121 -58.83 -31.39 -19.16
CA ARG A 121 -58.16 -32.48 -18.43
C ARG A 121 -56.65 -32.47 -18.69
N TYR A 122 -56.24 -32.24 -19.93
CA TYR A 122 -54.83 -32.15 -20.30
C TYR A 122 -54.14 -30.97 -19.60
N LEU A 123 -54.74 -29.77 -19.65
CA LEU A 123 -54.29 -28.60 -18.90
C LEU A 123 -54.23 -28.84 -17.39
N ARG A 124 -55.21 -29.55 -16.80
CA ARG A 124 -55.15 -29.92 -15.37
C ARG A 124 -53.96 -30.82 -15.06
N GLN A 125 -53.61 -31.72 -15.97
CA GLN A 125 -52.46 -32.59 -15.83
C GLN A 125 -51.16 -31.79 -15.94
N GLU A 126 -51.02 -30.90 -16.94
CA GLU A 126 -49.86 -30.01 -17.06
C GLU A 126 -49.70 -29.10 -15.84
N VAL A 127 -50.80 -28.54 -15.31
CA VAL A 127 -50.77 -27.73 -14.07
C VAL A 127 -50.32 -28.55 -12.87
N LYS A 128 -50.65 -29.84 -12.81
CA LYS A 128 -50.18 -30.75 -11.75
C LYS A 128 -48.69 -31.01 -11.88
N ASP A 129 -48.20 -31.23 -13.09
CA ASP A 129 -46.78 -31.50 -13.36
C ASP A 129 -45.92 -30.25 -13.10
N VAL A 130 -46.40 -29.06 -13.49
CA VAL A 130 -45.78 -27.76 -13.16
C VAL A 130 -45.75 -27.52 -11.65
N LYS A 131 -46.81 -27.89 -10.92
CA LYS A 131 -46.81 -27.80 -9.44
C LYS A 131 -45.76 -28.70 -8.81
N GLN A 132 -45.61 -29.92 -9.31
CA GLN A 132 -44.59 -30.87 -8.85
C GLN A 132 -43.17 -30.32 -9.10
N GLN A 133 -42.90 -29.86 -10.32
CA GLN A 133 -41.62 -29.22 -10.67
C GLN A 133 -41.34 -28.00 -9.77
N ASN A 134 -42.34 -27.17 -9.51
CA ASN A 134 -42.19 -26.02 -8.60
C ASN A 134 -41.85 -26.44 -7.16
N THR A 135 -42.36 -27.58 -6.68
CA THR A 135 -41.98 -28.09 -5.35
C THR A 135 -40.55 -28.60 -5.31
N GLU A 136 -40.09 -29.28 -6.37
CA GLU A 136 -38.71 -29.76 -6.49
C GLU A 136 -37.71 -28.61 -6.62
N ILE A 137 -38.03 -27.60 -7.46
CA ILE A 137 -37.22 -26.39 -7.60
C ILE A 137 -37.10 -25.68 -6.24
N LYS A 138 -38.19 -25.57 -5.47
CA LYS A 138 -38.14 -24.96 -4.13
C LYS A 138 -37.18 -25.69 -3.18
N GLN A 139 -37.20 -27.03 -3.20
CA GLN A 139 -36.30 -27.85 -2.37
C GLN A 139 -34.84 -27.73 -2.82
N GLN A 140 -34.59 -27.70 -4.14
CA GLN A 140 -33.24 -27.48 -4.67
C GLN A 140 -32.72 -26.09 -4.29
N VAL A 141 -33.56 -25.05 -4.42
CA VAL A 141 -33.20 -23.68 -4.06
C VAL A 141 -32.92 -23.56 -2.56
N SER A 142 -33.70 -24.19 -1.69
CA SER A 142 -33.43 -24.17 -0.24
C SER A 142 -32.09 -24.85 0.08
N THR A 143 -31.84 -26.02 -0.52
CA THR A 143 -30.58 -26.75 -0.34
C THR A 143 -29.37 -25.96 -0.84
N ILE A 144 -29.47 -25.34 -2.01
CA ILE A 144 -28.44 -24.45 -2.56
C ILE A 144 -28.21 -23.25 -1.66
N SER A 145 -29.27 -22.64 -1.13
CA SER A 145 -29.15 -21.49 -0.23
C SER A 145 -28.45 -21.85 1.09
N GLU A 146 -28.76 -23.02 1.66
CA GLU A 146 -28.13 -23.50 2.90
C GLU A 146 -26.65 -23.82 2.67
N THR A 147 -26.34 -24.59 1.64
CA THR A 147 -24.94 -24.92 1.27
C THR A 147 -24.12 -23.67 0.96
N LEU A 148 -24.66 -22.73 0.19
CA LEU A 148 -23.97 -21.47 -0.10
C LEU A 148 -23.72 -20.66 1.18
N SER A 149 -24.69 -20.61 2.10
CA SER A 149 -24.54 -19.90 3.37
C SER A 149 -23.45 -20.54 4.23
N GLN A 150 -23.40 -21.88 4.27
CA GLN A 150 -22.36 -22.62 4.97
C GLN A 150 -20.97 -22.38 4.36
N THR A 151 -20.83 -22.52 3.04
CA THR A 151 -19.55 -22.29 2.35
C THR A 151 -19.07 -20.84 2.49
N LEU A 152 -19.98 -19.86 2.43
CA LEU A 152 -19.63 -18.45 2.70
C LEU A 152 -19.14 -18.26 4.13
N ASN A 153 -19.78 -18.89 5.12
CA ASN A 153 -19.34 -18.81 6.51
C ASN A 153 -17.96 -19.45 6.70
N GLU A 154 -17.72 -20.63 6.12
CA GLU A 154 -16.42 -21.32 6.15
C GLU A 154 -15.32 -20.47 5.50
N HIS A 155 -15.55 -19.93 4.30
CA HIS A 155 -14.59 -19.04 3.65
C HIS A 155 -14.37 -17.73 4.42
N SER A 156 -15.42 -17.16 5.02
CA SER A 156 -15.28 -15.97 5.88
C SER A 156 -14.41 -16.25 7.11
N GLN A 157 -14.47 -17.47 7.65
CA GLN A 157 -13.65 -17.88 8.78
C GLN A 157 -12.19 -18.14 8.34
N GLN A 158 -11.99 -18.79 7.20
CA GLN A 158 -10.67 -18.99 6.61
C GLN A 158 -9.97 -17.66 6.30
N LEU A 159 -10.69 -16.69 5.72
CA LEU A 159 -10.16 -15.34 5.46
C LEU A 159 -9.72 -14.66 6.76
N ARG A 160 -10.56 -14.65 7.79
CA ARG A 160 -10.21 -14.08 9.10
C ARG A 160 -8.98 -14.75 9.70
N ASN A 161 -8.89 -16.07 9.64
CA ASN A 161 -7.74 -16.81 10.15
C ASN A 161 -6.46 -16.45 9.39
N ALA A 162 -6.54 -16.37 8.05
CA ALA A 162 -5.41 -15.97 7.21
C ALA A 162 -4.97 -14.52 7.49
N GLU A 163 -5.90 -13.59 7.71
CA GLU A 163 -5.59 -12.20 8.08
C GLU A 163 -4.85 -12.12 9.43
N LEU A 164 -5.30 -12.89 10.43
CA LEU A 164 -4.63 -12.98 11.72
C LEU A 164 -3.23 -13.57 11.60
N GLU A 165 -3.07 -14.63 10.80
CA GLU A 165 -1.77 -15.24 10.54
C GLU A 165 -0.82 -14.26 9.83
N ILE A 166 -1.29 -13.56 8.80
CA ILE A 166 -0.52 -12.53 8.10
C ILE A 166 -0.08 -11.43 9.06
N CYS A 167 -0.95 -10.99 9.97
CA CYS A 167 -0.61 -9.99 10.98
C CYS A 167 0.49 -10.51 11.93
N SER A 168 0.34 -11.75 12.42
CA SER A 168 1.33 -12.41 13.29
C SER A 168 2.69 -12.59 12.60
N LEU A 169 2.69 -13.04 11.34
CA LEU A 169 3.89 -13.22 10.54
C LEU A 169 4.59 -11.88 10.28
N LYS A 170 3.85 -10.82 9.93
CA LYS A 170 4.42 -9.47 9.76
C LYS A 170 5.10 -8.98 11.03
N ASN A 171 4.44 -9.11 12.18
CA ASN A 171 5.03 -8.75 13.47
C ASN A 171 6.30 -9.54 13.77
N THR A 172 6.32 -10.83 13.46
CA THR A 172 7.49 -11.69 13.66
C THR A 172 8.64 -11.29 12.74
N VAL A 173 8.35 -11.00 11.46
CA VAL A 173 9.34 -10.51 10.49
C VAL A 173 9.96 -9.20 10.98
N ASP A 174 9.15 -8.25 11.44
CA ASP A 174 9.65 -6.97 11.96
C ASP A 174 10.55 -7.17 13.19
N GLN A 175 10.16 -8.05 14.11
CA GLN A 175 10.98 -8.41 15.28
C GLN A 175 12.32 -9.03 14.86
N LEU A 176 12.31 -9.98 13.92
CA LEU A 176 13.52 -10.62 13.43
C LEU A 176 14.44 -9.64 12.71
N GLN A 177 13.89 -8.74 11.90
CA GLN A 177 14.66 -7.67 11.25
C GLN A 177 15.32 -6.75 12.27
N GLN A 178 14.61 -6.35 13.33
CA GLN A 178 15.17 -5.53 14.42
C GLN A 178 16.28 -6.26 15.18
N GLN A 179 16.10 -7.55 15.46
CA GLN A 179 17.11 -8.38 16.10
C GLN A 179 18.35 -8.50 15.22
N LEU A 180 18.18 -8.77 13.93
CA LEU A 180 19.27 -8.89 12.96
C LEU A 180 20.06 -7.57 12.84
N ALA A 181 19.37 -6.43 12.74
CA ALA A 181 20.01 -5.12 12.72
C ALA A 181 20.82 -4.85 14.00
N THR A 182 20.27 -5.24 15.16
CA THR A 182 20.96 -5.13 16.45
C THR A 182 22.21 -6.00 16.49
N GLN A 183 22.11 -7.26 16.05
CA GLN A 183 23.23 -8.20 16.03
C GLN A 183 24.35 -7.75 15.09
N GLN A 184 24.01 -7.26 13.89
CA GLN A 184 24.98 -6.70 12.95
C GLN A 184 25.75 -5.54 13.57
N GLN A 185 25.06 -4.62 14.26
CA GLN A 185 25.70 -3.49 14.92
C GLN A 185 26.56 -3.93 16.12
N VAL A 186 26.15 -4.96 16.87
CA VAL A 186 26.94 -5.59 17.94
C VAL A 186 28.21 -6.24 17.36
N GLY A 187 28.14 -6.85 16.18
CA GLY A 187 29.31 -7.39 15.48
C GLY A 187 30.38 -6.31 15.19
N MET A 188 29.96 -5.08 14.95
CA MET A 188 30.85 -3.93 14.71
C MET A 188 31.35 -3.24 15.99
N ARG A 189 30.99 -3.73 17.19
CA ARG A 189 31.31 -3.04 18.46
C ARG A 189 32.80 -2.88 18.75
N LYS A 190 33.66 -3.67 18.11
CA LYS A 190 35.12 -3.56 18.26
C LYS A 190 35.76 -2.78 17.12
N SER A 191 34.95 -2.36 16.14
CA SER A 191 35.43 -1.68 14.94
C SER A 191 35.36 -0.17 15.12
N LEU A 192 36.43 0.47 14.67
CA LEU A 192 36.66 1.90 14.63
C LEU A 192 36.71 2.34 13.17
N GLU A 193 36.19 3.53 12.88
CA GLU A 193 36.34 4.20 11.60
C GLU A 193 37.18 5.47 11.77
N ILE A 194 38.22 5.60 10.96
CA ILE A 194 39.11 6.76 10.92
C ILE A 194 38.90 7.47 9.59
N SER A 195 38.49 8.73 9.64
CA SER A 195 38.30 9.58 8.46
C SER A 195 39.25 10.77 8.47
N GLY A 196 39.55 11.34 7.30
CA GLY A 196 40.45 12.49 7.18
C GLY A 196 41.93 12.11 7.09
N VAL A 197 42.25 10.90 6.63
CA VAL A 197 43.63 10.47 6.36
C VAL A 197 43.80 10.33 4.85
N ALA A 198 44.67 11.14 4.25
CA ALA A 198 44.99 11.09 2.81
C ALA A 198 45.47 9.70 2.39
N GLU A 199 45.22 9.31 1.13
CA GLU A 199 45.63 8.02 0.58
C GLU A 199 47.04 8.14 -0.01
N THR A 200 47.96 7.26 0.39
CA THR A 200 49.30 7.17 -0.19
C THR A 200 49.55 5.77 -0.76
N ASN A 201 50.37 5.67 -1.80
CA ASN A 201 50.74 4.38 -2.38
C ASN A 201 51.64 3.61 -1.40
N GLY A 202 51.35 2.34 -1.16
CA GLY A 202 52.15 1.51 -0.25
C GLY A 202 51.98 1.89 1.24
N GLU A 203 50.89 2.52 1.61
CA GLU A 203 50.60 2.91 3.00
C GLU A 203 50.56 1.73 3.97
N ASN A 204 51.21 1.89 5.14
CA ASN A 204 51.07 0.95 6.26
C ASN A 204 49.97 1.46 7.20
N LEU A 205 48.76 0.92 7.04
CA LEU A 205 47.59 1.33 7.83
C LEU A 205 47.76 1.07 9.33
N SER A 206 48.41 -0.03 9.72
CA SER A 206 48.67 -0.37 11.12
C SER A 206 49.56 0.69 11.78
N HIS A 207 50.65 1.06 11.11
CA HIS A 207 51.54 2.11 11.58
C HIS A 207 50.84 3.46 11.68
N ILE A 208 50.01 3.82 10.69
CA ILE A 208 49.21 5.05 10.70
C ILE A 208 48.29 5.07 11.93
N LEU A 209 47.55 3.98 12.19
CA LEU A 209 46.65 3.89 13.33
C LEU A 209 47.40 3.95 14.68
N ILE A 210 48.53 3.25 14.82
CA ILE A 210 49.36 3.29 16.04
C ILE A 210 49.89 4.70 16.29
N THR A 211 50.41 5.36 15.25
CA THR A 211 50.91 6.74 15.32
C THR A 211 49.78 7.72 15.69
N ALA A 212 48.61 7.58 15.07
CA ALA A 212 47.43 8.38 15.38
C ALA A 212 46.99 8.21 16.83
N SER A 213 46.97 6.96 17.31
CA SER A 213 46.61 6.59 18.69
C SER A 213 47.58 7.22 19.69
N LYS A 214 48.88 7.14 19.43
CA LYS A 214 49.92 7.73 20.29
C LYS A 214 49.77 9.26 20.38
N LYS A 215 49.44 9.94 19.28
CA LYS A 215 49.22 11.40 19.27
C LYS A 215 48.00 11.83 20.07
N ILE A 216 46.94 11.03 20.11
CA ILE A 216 45.81 11.26 21.02
C ILE A 216 46.07 10.72 22.44
N GLY A 217 47.27 10.19 22.68
CA GLY A 217 47.78 9.68 23.96
C GLY A 217 47.12 8.39 24.43
N VAL A 218 46.85 7.47 23.48
CA VAL A 218 46.46 6.09 23.74
C VAL A 218 47.54 5.18 23.17
N GLU A 219 48.12 4.33 24.00
CA GLU A 219 49.06 3.32 23.54
C GLU A 219 48.30 2.16 22.89
N LEU A 220 48.74 1.80 21.68
CA LEU A 220 48.18 0.72 20.87
C LEU A 220 49.34 -0.09 20.31
N SER A 221 49.29 -1.41 20.44
CA SER A 221 50.24 -2.34 19.81
C SER A 221 49.62 -3.03 18.60
N GLU A 222 50.45 -3.65 17.76
CA GLU A 222 49.95 -4.44 16.62
C GLU A 222 49.04 -5.59 17.07
N SER A 223 49.29 -6.19 18.24
CA SER A 223 48.45 -7.23 18.84
C SER A 223 47.04 -6.77 19.24
N ASP A 224 46.81 -5.45 19.35
CA ASP A 224 45.48 -4.90 19.61
C ASP A 224 44.63 -4.82 18.34
N ILE A 225 45.24 -4.93 17.15
CA ILE A 225 44.60 -4.79 15.83
C ILE A 225 44.34 -6.18 15.27
N ASP A 226 43.05 -6.52 15.07
CA ASP A 226 42.60 -7.78 14.48
C ASP A 226 42.59 -7.68 12.95
N GLU A 227 42.03 -6.59 12.41
CA GLU A 227 41.93 -6.36 10.97
C GLU A 227 41.96 -4.86 10.69
N ILE A 228 42.59 -4.43 9.59
CA ILE A 228 42.58 -3.03 9.18
C ILE A 228 42.57 -2.90 7.65
N ALA A 229 41.68 -2.06 7.12
CA ALA A 229 41.56 -1.84 5.68
C ALA A 229 40.92 -0.49 5.35
N ARG A 230 41.18 0.03 4.15
CA ARG A 230 40.37 1.12 3.58
C ARG A 230 39.08 0.57 3.00
N ILE A 231 37.95 1.20 3.34
CA ILE A 231 36.63 0.77 2.88
C ILE A 231 36.08 1.73 1.83
N GLY A 232 35.52 1.17 0.77
CA GLY A 232 34.88 1.91 -0.32
C GLY A 232 35.63 1.82 -1.65
N PRO A 233 34.96 2.18 -2.75
CA PRO A 233 35.56 2.13 -4.08
C PRO A 233 36.72 3.11 -4.17
N LYS A 234 37.87 2.67 -4.71
CA LYS A 234 38.93 3.59 -5.11
C LYS A 234 38.31 4.57 -6.11
N SER A 235 38.43 5.86 -5.83
CA SER A 235 37.91 6.89 -6.73
C SER A 235 38.62 6.77 -8.07
N ALA A 236 37.90 6.32 -9.10
CA ALA A 236 38.37 6.43 -10.47
C ALA A 236 38.57 7.91 -10.79
N LYS A 237 39.69 8.24 -11.45
CA LYS A 237 39.88 9.59 -12.01
C LYS A 237 38.69 9.83 -12.94
N SER A 238 37.89 10.87 -12.67
CA SER A 238 36.79 11.24 -13.55
C SER A 238 37.37 11.50 -14.95
N PRO A 239 36.88 10.86 -16.02
CA PRO A 239 37.36 11.12 -17.38
C PRO A 239 37.15 12.57 -17.80
N ASN A 240 36.26 13.31 -17.14
CA ASN A 240 35.87 14.67 -17.50
C ASN A 240 36.54 15.79 -16.67
N ASN A 241 37.61 15.51 -15.93
CA ASN A 241 38.39 16.52 -15.19
C ASN A 241 37.54 17.46 -14.30
N SER A 242 36.34 17.03 -13.91
CA SER A 242 35.46 17.77 -13.02
C SER A 242 35.99 17.64 -11.59
N PRO A 243 36.12 18.75 -10.83
CA PRO A 243 36.66 18.74 -9.48
C PRO A 243 35.62 18.16 -8.52
N LYS A 244 35.39 16.85 -8.58
CA LYS A 244 34.73 16.16 -7.48
C LYS A 244 35.71 16.20 -6.32
N ILE A 245 35.30 16.82 -5.21
CA ILE A 245 36.04 16.79 -3.94
C ILE A 245 36.30 15.33 -3.59
N GLN A 246 37.52 14.87 -3.85
CA GLN A 246 37.90 13.48 -3.68
C GLN A 246 38.18 13.26 -2.19
N THR A 247 37.14 12.93 -1.44
CA THR A 247 37.31 12.60 -0.02
C THR A 247 38.04 11.26 0.09
N PRO A 248 39.14 11.17 0.85
CA PRO A 248 39.88 9.92 1.00
C PRO A 248 39.00 8.86 1.65
N ARG A 249 39.17 7.60 1.24
CA ARG A 249 38.41 6.47 1.80
C ARG A 249 38.71 6.32 3.29
N PRO A 250 37.70 6.10 4.14
CA PRO A 250 37.93 5.88 5.55
C PRO A 250 38.71 4.58 5.78
N ILE A 251 39.56 4.59 6.81
CA ILE A 251 40.22 3.41 7.33
C ILE A 251 39.30 2.79 8.37
N VAL A 252 39.02 1.50 8.27
CA VAL A 252 38.29 0.75 9.30
C VAL A 252 39.25 -0.22 9.94
N ALA A 253 39.34 -0.14 11.28
CA ALA A 253 40.16 -1.03 12.08
C ALA A 253 39.28 -1.79 13.06
N LYS A 254 39.36 -3.12 13.05
CA LYS A 254 38.76 -3.99 14.06
C LYS A 254 39.80 -4.25 15.12
N LEU A 255 39.47 -3.93 16.37
CA LEU A 255 40.35 -4.18 17.51
C LEU A 255 39.97 -5.47 18.21
N THR A 256 40.91 -6.04 18.96
CA THR A 256 40.68 -7.25 19.77
C THR A 256 39.70 -6.97 20.92
N ARG A 257 39.80 -5.78 21.52
CA ARG A 257 39.03 -5.35 22.71
C ARG A 257 38.18 -4.11 22.42
N LYS A 258 36.90 -4.16 22.84
CA LYS A 258 35.99 -3.00 22.77
C LYS A 258 36.48 -1.83 23.62
N LEU A 259 37.10 -2.11 24.78
CA LEU A 259 37.57 -1.06 25.70
C LEU A 259 38.60 -0.13 25.04
N LYS A 260 39.56 -0.70 24.29
CA LYS A 260 40.54 0.09 23.51
C LYS A 260 39.87 0.95 22.44
N ARG A 261 38.86 0.41 21.74
CA ARG A 261 38.06 1.18 20.79
C ARG A 261 37.37 2.37 21.47
N ASP A 262 36.73 2.14 22.62
CA ASP A 262 36.01 3.18 23.37
C ASP A 262 36.97 4.25 23.91
N GLU A 263 38.15 3.84 24.36
CA GLU A 263 39.23 4.72 24.81
C GLU A 263 39.72 5.65 23.68
N LEU A 264 40.02 5.10 22.50
CA LEU A 264 40.43 5.88 21.33
C LEU A 264 39.40 6.95 20.95
N ILE A 265 38.12 6.57 20.87
CA ILE A 265 37.05 7.51 20.53
C ILE A 265 36.88 8.58 21.61
N LYS A 266 37.00 8.21 22.89
CA LYS A 266 36.92 9.16 24.00
C LYS A 266 38.07 10.17 23.94
N CYS A 267 39.31 9.69 23.80
CA CYS A 267 40.50 10.55 23.73
C CYS A 267 40.49 11.46 22.51
N ALA A 268 40.07 10.96 21.34
CA ALA A 268 39.97 11.75 20.11
C ALA A 268 38.91 12.88 20.17
N LYS A 269 37.85 12.73 20.98
CA LYS A 269 36.88 13.83 21.22
C LYS A 269 37.50 14.99 22.01
N THR A 270 38.43 14.68 22.92
CA THR A 270 39.10 15.68 23.76
C THR A 270 40.33 16.27 23.08
N ARG A 271 41.12 15.42 22.41
CA ARG A 271 42.36 15.78 21.72
C ARG A 271 42.15 15.67 20.22
N ARG A 272 41.84 16.81 19.60
CA ARG A 272 41.64 16.88 18.14
C ARG A 272 42.95 16.60 17.43
N LEU A 273 42.89 15.71 16.43
CA LEU A 273 44.03 15.31 15.63
C LEU A 273 43.91 15.90 14.21
N THR A 274 45.01 16.35 13.65
CA THR A 274 45.15 16.68 12.23
C THR A 274 45.99 15.59 11.56
N SER A 275 45.89 15.45 10.23
CA SER A 275 46.70 14.50 9.45
C SER A 275 48.18 14.88 9.36
N GLU A 276 48.55 16.01 9.97
CA GLU A 276 49.91 16.53 10.05
C GLU A 276 50.83 15.52 10.76
N HIS A 277 51.95 15.19 10.12
CA HIS A 277 52.89 14.14 10.54
C HIS A 277 52.27 12.73 10.68
N LEU A 278 51.13 12.44 10.04
CA LEU A 278 50.62 11.05 9.90
C LEU A 278 50.90 10.51 8.51
N VAL A 279 50.59 11.33 7.50
CA VAL A 279 50.77 11.02 6.08
C VAL A 279 51.12 12.32 5.36
N ASP A 280 51.88 12.21 4.29
CA ASP A 280 52.14 13.33 3.39
C ASP A 280 50.88 13.67 2.60
N GLY A 281 50.58 14.96 2.46
CA GLY A 281 49.42 15.45 1.71
C GLY A 281 48.73 16.64 2.36
N GLN A 282 47.51 16.92 1.92
CA GLN A 282 46.72 18.02 2.45
C GLN A 282 46.38 17.79 3.93
N ILE A 283 46.69 18.77 4.77
CA ILE A 283 46.36 18.73 6.21
C ILE A 283 44.85 18.75 6.36
N THR A 284 44.30 17.69 6.94
CA THR A 284 42.87 17.53 7.19
C THR A 284 42.61 17.06 8.63
N PRO A 285 41.48 17.41 9.23
CA PRO A 285 41.13 16.93 10.56
C PRO A 285 40.86 15.41 10.52
N VAL A 286 41.49 14.69 11.45
CA VAL A 286 41.34 13.24 11.59
C VAL A 286 40.30 12.95 12.67
N PHE A 287 39.30 12.13 12.34
CA PHE A 287 38.22 11.78 13.26
C PHE A 287 38.20 10.28 13.54
N PHE A 288 37.99 9.93 14.80
CA PHE A 288 37.79 8.57 15.28
C PHE A 288 36.30 8.38 15.59
N ASN A 289 35.64 7.53 14.83
CA ASN A 289 34.20 7.31 14.90
C ASN A 289 33.88 5.83 15.17
N GLU A 290 32.73 5.57 15.78
CA GLU A 290 32.22 4.19 15.87
C GLU A 290 31.86 3.69 14.47
N ARG A 291 32.20 2.43 14.17
CA ARG A 291 31.72 1.81 12.93
C ARG A 291 30.23 1.49 13.05
N LEU A 292 29.43 2.11 12.19
CA LEU A 292 27.99 1.86 12.08
C LEU A 292 27.66 0.89 10.94
N THR A 293 26.54 0.19 11.01
CA THR A 293 25.97 -0.49 9.83
C THR A 293 25.61 0.52 8.73
N LYS A 294 25.31 0.05 7.53
CA LYS A 294 24.95 0.93 6.41
C LYS A 294 23.68 1.72 6.74
N GLU A 295 22.71 1.04 7.31
CA GLU A 295 21.40 1.52 7.73
C GLU A 295 21.57 2.59 8.82
N ASN A 296 22.31 2.27 9.90
CA ASN A 296 22.57 3.22 10.98
C ASN A 296 23.41 4.41 10.50
N ARG A 297 24.33 4.23 9.55
CA ARG A 297 25.07 5.34 8.97
C ARG A 297 24.15 6.29 8.20
N GLN A 298 23.20 5.75 7.43
CA GLN A 298 22.21 6.55 6.71
C GLN A 298 21.29 7.27 7.68
N LEU A 299 20.77 6.55 8.69
CA LEU A 299 19.94 7.11 9.75
C LEU A 299 20.66 8.22 10.52
N PHE A 300 21.95 8.05 10.83
CA PHE A 300 22.72 9.07 11.54
C PHE A 300 22.95 10.32 10.70
N ARG A 301 23.23 10.16 9.39
CA ARG A 301 23.34 11.30 8.45
C ARG A 301 22.04 12.09 8.40
N GLU A 302 20.93 11.39 8.23
CA GLU A 302 19.61 11.99 8.16
C GLU A 302 19.23 12.67 9.49
N ALA A 303 19.41 11.97 10.60
CA ALA A 303 19.15 12.53 11.93
C ALA A 303 19.95 13.80 12.17
N ARG A 304 21.24 13.82 11.77
CA ARG A 304 22.10 15.00 11.92
C ARG A 304 21.66 16.17 11.04
N ALA A 305 21.22 15.91 9.81
CA ALA A 305 20.64 16.94 8.95
C ALA A 305 19.38 17.53 9.60
N ARG A 306 18.42 16.68 9.97
CA ARG A 306 17.15 17.13 10.58
C ARG A 306 17.33 17.79 11.94
N THR A 307 18.32 17.39 12.73
CA THR A 307 18.60 18.08 13.99
C THR A 307 18.93 19.56 13.79
N LYS A 308 19.56 19.92 12.66
CA LYS A 308 19.80 21.31 12.29
C LYS A 308 18.50 22.02 11.92
N ASP A 309 17.65 21.34 11.16
CA ASP A 309 16.40 21.90 10.61
C ASP A 309 15.29 22.09 11.65
N TYR A 310 15.29 21.28 12.71
CA TYR A 310 14.30 21.26 13.79
C TYR A 310 14.87 21.70 15.14
N GLU A 311 16.00 22.41 15.12
CA GLU A 311 16.60 23.08 16.30
C GLU A 311 16.96 22.13 17.46
N PHE A 312 17.40 20.92 17.14
CA PHE A 312 18.02 20.04 18.13
C PHE A 312 19.48 20.41 18.32
N ARG A 313 19.86 20.74 19.56
CA ARG A 313 21.23 21.16 19.88
C ARG A 313 22.27 20.04 19.74
N TYR A 314 21.87 18.78 19.93
CA TYR A 314 22.81 17.65 19.96
C TYR A 314 22.32 16.46 19.16
N CYS A 315 23.26 15.85 18.42
CA CYS A 315 23.10 14.56 17.73
C CYS A 315 24.42 13.78 17.82
N TRP A 316 24.39 12.58 18.39
CA TRP A 316 25.60 11.77 18.59
C TRP A 316 25.32 10.27 18.52
N VAL A 317 26.41 9.51 18.36
CA VAL A 317 26.40 8.04 18.40
C VAL A 317 27.00 7.57 19.71
N ARG A 318 26.42 6.52 20.29
CA ARG A 318 26.99 5.80 21.43
C ARG A 318 26.62 4.32 21.33
N ASN A 319 27.62 3.44 21.33
CA ASN A 319 27.43 1.98 21.20
C ASN A 319 26.59 1.60 19.97
N GLY A 320 26.83 2.25 18.84
CA GLY A 320 26.06 2.07 17.61
C GLY A 320 24.62 2.65 17.62
N GLY A 321 24.12 3.11 18.77
CA GLY A 321 22.83 3.78 18.88
C GLY A 321 22.94 5.28 18.55
N ILE A 322 21.93 5.82 17.88
CA ILE A 322 21.85 7.24 17.51
C ILE A 322 20.97 7.96 18.53
N PHE A 323 21.46 9.09 19.02
CA PHE A 323 20.80 9.89 20.05
C PHE A 323 20.70 11.34 19.62
N VAL A 324 19.57 11.95 19.93
CA VAL A 324 19.31 13.37 19.73
C VAL A 324 18.87 14.01 21.04
N ARG A 325 19.19 15.29 21.25
CA ARG A 325 18.70 16.07 22.40
C ARG A 325 18.42 17.50 21.98
N LYS A 326 17.25 18.00 22.37
CA LYS A 326 16.76 19.31 21.95
C LYS A 326 17.56 20.47 22.55
N ALA A 327 17.76 20.47 23.86
CA ALA A 327 18.51 21.50 24.58
C ALA A 327 19.21 20.93 25.82
N ASP A 328 20.03 21.74 26.49
CA ASP A 328 20.63 21.36 27.76
C ASP A 328 19.57 21.03 28.82
N GLY A 329 19.87 20.06 29.68
CA GLY A 329 18.94 19.56 30.69
C GLY A 329 17.76 18.73 30.16
N LYS A 330 17.50 18.70 28.84
CA LYS A 330 16.45 17.86 28.25
C LYS A 330 16.92 16.40 28.09
N PRO A 331 16.00 15.41 28.16
CA PRO A 331 16.36 14.01 28.00
C PRO A 331 16.95 13.75 26.61
N ALA A 332 17.90 12.82 26.54
CA ALA A 332 18.38 12.28 25.27
C ALA A 332 17.36 11.27 24.74
N ILE A 333 17.00 11.39 23.46
CA ILE A 333 16.07 10.50 22.78
C ILE A 333 16.87 9.61 21.84
N ARG A 334 16.68 8.29 21.94
CA ARG A 334 17.28 7.33 21.02
C ARG A 334 16.42 7.22 19.76
N ILE A 335 17.06 7.24 18.60
CA ILE A 335 16.44 7.03 17.29
C ILE A 335 16.87 5.64 16.79
N PHE A 336 15.87 4.81 16.49
CA PHE A 336 16.08 3.40 16.10
C PHE A 336 15.91 3.19 14.59
N ASP A 337 15.03 3.96 13.96
CA ASP A 337 14.68 3.88 12.55
C ASP A 337 14.22 5.25 12.01
N PHE A 338 13.86 5.30 10.73
CA PHE A 338 13.37 6.52 10.09
C PHE A 338 11.98 6.93 10.60
N VAL A 339 11.13 5.97 10.98
CA VAL A 339 9.79 6.26 11.53
C VAL A 339 9.90 6.98 12.86
N ALA A 340 10.75 6.49 13.77
CA ALA A 340 11.05 7.19 15.02
C ALA A 340 11.72 8.54 14.77
N LEU A 341 12.54 8.68 13.73
CA LEU A 341 13.12 9.97 13.37
C LEU A 341 12.03 10.98 12.94
N ASP A 342 11.10 10.56 12.09
CA ASP A 342 9.95 11.37 11.66
C ASP A 342 9.11 11.81 12.86
N GLN A 343 8.78 10.87 13.76
CA GLN A 343 7.92 11.12 14.92
C GLN A 343 8.59 11.97 16.03
N ARG A 344 9.90 11.78 16.26
CA ARG A 344 10.60 12.38 17.41
C ARG A 344 11.34 13.67 17.07
N VAL A 345 11.74 13.86 15.82
CA VAL A 345 12.48 15.04 15.36
C VAL A 345 11.66 15.83 14.35
N GLY A 346 11.14 15.14 13.33
CA GLY A 346 10.33 15.74 12.27
C GLY A 346 10.61 15.07 10.92
N PRO A 347 9.72 15.24 9.93
CA PRO A 347 9.88 14.68 8.58
C PRO A 347 11.04 15.32 7.82
N ALA A 348 11.55 14.66 6.79
CA ALA A 348 12.55 15.26 5.91
C ALA A 348 11.99 16.53 5.24
N LYS A 349 12.70 17.65 5.34
CA LYS A 349 12.39 18.84 4.55
C LYS A 349 12.82 18.57 3.10
N ARG A 350 11.93 18.83 2.13
CA ARG A 350 12.35 18.82 0.73
C ARG A 350 13.38 19.92 0.53
N PRO A 351 14.43 19.70 -0.29
CA PRO A 351 15.31 20.80 -0.66
C PRO A 351 14.45 21.91 -1.27
N GLU A 352 14.43 23.08 -0.65
CA GLU A 352 13.89 24.28 -1.28
C GLU A 352 14.70 24.47 -2.57
N ASN A 353 14.00 24.50 -3.71
CA ASN A 353 14.61 24.91 -4.97
C ASN A 353 15.11 26.34 -4.75
N THR A 354 16.41 26.50 -4.50
CA THR A 354 17.09 27.79 -4.63
C THR A 354 17.19 28.13 -6.11
N GLU A 355 16.04 28.42 -6.72
CA GLU A 355 15.97 29.31 -7.87
C GLU A 355 15.85 30.73 -7.30
N HIS A 356 16.64 31.65 -7.85
CA HIS A 356 16.64 33.10 -7.62
C HIS A 356 17.60 33.60 -6.53
N ALA A 357 18.87 33.71 -6.92
CA ALA A 357 19.62 34.96 -6.78
C ALA A 357 20.92 34.86 -7.60
N LYS A 358 20.87 35.28 -8.86
CA LYS A 358 22.03 35.88 -9.52
C LYS A 358 21.72 37.38 -9.66
N PRO A 359 22.55 38.28 -9.13
CA PRO A 359 22.69 39.59 -9.74
C PRO A 359 23.38 39.47 -11.10
#